data_AF-A0A959C2G6-F1
#
_entry.id   AF-A0A959C2G6-F1
#
_cell.length_a   1.000
_cell.length_b   1.000
_cell.length_c   1.000
_cell.angle_alpha   90.00
_cell.angle_beta   90.00
_cell.angle_gamma   90.00
#
_symmetry.space_group_name_H-M   'P 1'
#
loop_
_entity.id
_entity.type
_entity.pdbx_description
1 polymer ?
#
loop_
_entity_poly.entity_id
_entity_poly.type
_entity_poly.pdbx_seq_one_letter_code
_entity_poly.pdbx_strand_id
1 'polypeptide(L)'
;MNGHRHILRRDGVSQARRLLEALVPAYFKVDERGPESLLAYANALAEHINYYNAGNRIDGDWQDFFPLPDEGLLALFGDLAGIDGKTTPNLALFIAFLRLFGQGQADLNLFTARHLEFYYKEVLGLERRPRQADRVFVVFELAKNLAEHRIIGGTLLDAGKDASGKPRRYATEKEIVINKAGIESLKSIFVDPADEFKLYAAAQADSADGQGAPFDDAPLWPAFGESQGSLPEGRKNMMPVSLGLAVAGPILHMAEGQRSLTVRIDSLPVDTDTPASRNYRQLFQVSFTGAEGWTGPLAVDARLLTDQEQFSTSGAQTTVFRTASEVNFSQGQIIVLETTQLINRDTGQVNTELRTVTYNLNNVFLGESFINT
;
A
#
# COMPACT_ATOMS: atom_id res chain seq x y z
N MET A 1 -10.46 -10.69 -21.85
CA MET A 1 -9.89 -11.45 -20.71
C MET A 1 -8.41 -11.09 -20.61
N ASN A 2 -8.11 -9.99 -19.92
CA ASN A 2 -6.76 -9.48 -19.79
C ASN A 2 -6.02 -10.23 -18.69
N GLY A 3 -5.04 -11.03 -19.11
CA GLY A 3 -4.12 -11.72 -18.23
C GLY A 3 -3.16 -10.71 -17.57
N HIS A 4 -3.50 -10.29 -16.35
CA HIS A 4 -2.51 -9.71 -15.46
C HIS A 4 -1.59 -10.83 -14.99
N ARG A 5 -0.47 -10.99 -15.69
CA ARG A 5 0.70 -11.76 -15.21
C ARG A 5 1.14 -11.14 -13.89
N HIS A 6 0.72 -11.75 -12.79
CA HIS A 6 1.39 -11.56 -11.50
C HIS A 6 2.84 -11.99 -11.69
N ILE A 7 3.73 -11.01 -11.83
CA ILE A 7 5.17 -11.23 -11.72
C ILE A 7 5.38 -11.85 -10.35
N LEU A 8 5.90 -13.08 -10.33
CA LEU A 8 6.26 -13.81 -9.11
C LEU A 8 7.28 -12.98 -8.32
N ARG A 9 6.80 -12.05 -7.48
CA ARG A 9 7.59 -11.47 -6.41
C ARG A 9 7.94 -12.63 -5.49
N ARG A 10 9.21 -13.04 -5.51
CA ARG A 10 9.81 -13.79 -4.41
C ARG A 10 9.79 -12.87 -3.20
N ASP A 11 8.69 -12.88 -2.46
CA ASP A 11 8.59 -12.25 -1.18
C ASP A 11 9.28 -13.17 -0.17
N GLY A 12 10.56 -12.90 0.12
CA GLY A 12 11.32 -13.63 1.16
C GLY A 12 10.74 -13.53 2.58
N VAL A 13 9.53 -12.99 2.72
CA VAL A 13 8.78 -12.68 3.94
C VAL A 13 7.69 -13.72 4.24
N SER A 14 7.25 -14.50 3.26
CA SER A 14 6.23 -15.55 3.48
C SER A 14 6.82 -16.75 4.25
N GLN A 15 6.37 -16.97 5.48
CA GLN A 15 6.80 -18.09 6.33
C GLN A 15 6.48 -19.45 5.70
N ALA A 16 5.38 -19.56 4.95
CA ALA A 16 4.98 -20.79 4.29
C ALA A 16 5.99 -21.25 3.22
N ARG A 17 6.72 -20.31 2.61
CA ARG A 17 7.76 -20.59 1.60
C ARG A 17 9.15 -20.91 2.20
N ARG A 18 9.28 -20.89 3.54
CA ARG A 18 10.54 -21.23 4.26
C ARG A 18 10.54 -22.64 4.85
N LEU A 19 9.46 -23.41 4.68
CA LEU A 19 9.44 -24.79 5.11
C LEU A 19 10.37 -25.62 4.20
N LEU A 20 11.45 -26.14 4.77
CA LEU A 20 12.30 -27.10 4.06
C LEU A 20 11.50 -28.37 3.80
N GLU A 21 11.43 -28.81 2.55
CA GLU A 21 10.69 -30.02 2.18
C GLU A 21 11.17 -31.25 2.97
N ALA A 22 12.47 -31.33 3.27
CA ALA A 22 13.06 -32.37 4.10
C ALA A 22 12.51 -32.43 5.54
N LEU A 23 11.84 -31.38 6.03
CA LEU A 23 11.18 -31.36 7.34
C LEU A 23 9.71 -31.79 7.27
N VAL A 24 9.17 -32.05 6.07
CA VAL A 24 7.82 -32.58 5.90
C VAL A 24 7.86 -34.08 6.19
N PRO A 25 7.07 -34.60 7.14
CA PRO A 25 7.10 -36.01 7.51
C PRO A 25 6.87 -36.99 6.36
N ALA A 26 6.14 -36.57 5.32
CA ALA A 26 5.84 -37.35 4.14
C ALA A 26 6.88 -37.24 3.01
N TYR A 27 7.96 -36.46 3.19
CA TYR A 27 8.97 -36.22 2.17
C TYR A 27 9.70 -37.49 1.74
N PHE A 28 10.01 -38.35 2.70
CA PHE A 28 10.68 -39.62 2.46
C PHE A 28 9.90 -40.74 3.16
N LYS A 29 9.64 -41.81 2.43
CA LYS A 29 9.07 -43.06 2.96
C LYS A 29 10.16 -44.12 3.00
N VAL A 30 10.17 -44.90 4.06
CA VAL A 30 11.11 -46.02 4.21
C VAL A 30 10.87 -47.10 3.16
N ASP A 31 9.60 -47.33 2.81
CA ASP A 31 9.19 -48.19 1.71
C ASP A 31 8.21 -47.45 0.79
N GLU A 32 8.66 -47.15 -0.43
CA GLU A 32 7.92 -46.41 -1.45
C GLU A 32 7.19 -47.31 -2.45
N ARG A 33 7.30 -48.64 -2.31
CA ARG A 33 6.71 -49.58 -3.28
C ARG A 33 5.20 -49.50 -3.24
N GLY A 34 4.61 -48.99 -4.32
CA GLY A 34 3.17 -49.05 -4.54
C GLY A 34 2.68 -50.43 -4.99
N PRO A 35 1.36 -50.62 -5.12
CA PRO A 35 0.76 -51.87 -5.59
C PRO A 35 1.34 -52.38 -6.91
N GLU A 36 1.60 -51.48 -7.86
CA GLU A 36 2.21 -51.78 -9.15
C GLU A 36 3.59 -52.41 -8.99
N SER A 37 4.48 -51.78 -8.22
CA SER A 37 5.83 -52.29 -7.97
C SER A 37 5.81 -53.61 -7.22
N LEU A 38 4.88 -53.81 -6.31
CA LEU A 38 4.73 -55.06 -5.55
C LEU A 38 4.23 -56.22 -6.45
N LEU A 39 3.30 -55.95 -7.36
CA LEU A 39 2.82 -56.93 -8.34
C LEU A 39 3.93 -57.29 -9.34
N ALA A 40 4.60 -56.29 -9.90
CA ALA A 40 5.72 -56.51 -10.82
C ALA A 40 6.85 -57.31 -10.15
N TYR A 41 7.15 -57.00 -8.89
CA TYR A 41 8.13 -57.74 -8.11
C TYR A 41 7.72 -59.20 -7.89
N ALA A 42 6.45 -59.45 -7.57
CA ALA A 42 5.95 -60.82 -7.38
C ALA A 42 6.01 -61.64 -8.68
N ASN A 43 5.64 -61.04 -9.81
CA ASN A 43 5.75 -61.67 -11.13
C ASN A 43 7.22 -62.01 -11.47
N ALA A 44 8.14 -61.05 -11.27
CA ALA A 44 9.57 -61.28 -11.51
C ALA A 44 10.15 -62.38 -10.60
N LEU A 45 9.73 -62.43 -9.33
CA LEU A 45 10.13 -63.49 -8.42
C LEU A 45 9.60 -64.86 -8.85
N ALA A 46 8.37 -64.91 -9.37
CA ALA A 46 7.71 -66.15 -9.76
C ALA A 46 8.40 -66.87 -10.93
N GLU A 47 9.11 -66.14 -11.80
CA GLU A 47 9.96 -66.68 -12.88
C GLU A 47 11.02 -67.67 -12.37
N HIS A 48 11.52 -67.42 -11.17
CA HIS A 48 12.61 -68.20 -10.58
C HIS A 48 12.10 -69.40 -9.76
N ILE A 49 10.78 -69.63 -9.74
CA ILE A 49 10.16 -70.71 -8.98
C ILE A 49 9.58 -71.72 -9.95
N ASN A 50 10.07 -72.96 -9.92
CA ASN A 50 9.54 -74.04 -10.76
C ASN A 50 8.09 -74.37 -10.37
N TYR A 51 7.20 -74.46 -11.36
CA TYR A 51 5.86 -75.02 -11.18
C TYR A 51 5.88 -76.52 -11.44
N TYR A 52 5.26 -77.30 -10.55
CA TYR A 52 5.15 -78.74 -10.67
C TYR A 52 3.69 -79.12 -10.92
N ASN A 53 3.43 -79.81 -12.02
CA ASN A 53 2.08 -80.26 -12.35
C ASN A 53 1.63 -81.45 -11.48
N ALA A 54 0.40 -81.93 -11.68
CA ALA A 54 -0.19 -83.02 -10.89
C ALA A 54 0.60 -84.35 -10.96
N GLY A 55 1.45 -84.52 -11.97
CA GLY A 55 2.37 -85.65 -12.11
C GLY A 55 3.71 -85.45 -11.41
N ASN A 56 3.86 -84.38 -10.63
CA ASN A 56 5.10 -83.95 -9.99
C ASN A 56 6.27 -83.74 -10.97
N ARG A 57 5.97 -83.19 -12.16
CA ARG A 57 6.97 -82.82 -13.17
C ARG A 57 7.02 -81.31 -13.32
N ILE A 58 8.22 -80.77 -13.54
CA ILE A 58 8.41 -79.35 -13.83
C ILE A 58 7.65 -79.02 -15.12
N ASP A 59 6.82 -77.99 -15.06
CA ASP A 59 5.90 -77.58 -16.12
C ASP A 59 5.86 -76.05 -16.19
N GLY A 60 7.01 -75.44 -16.44
CA GLY A 60 7.20 -73.99 -16.40
C GLY A 60 7.44 -73.45 -14.99
N ASP A 61 6.94 -72.25 -14.74
CA ASP A 61 7.14 -71.47 -13.52
C ASP A 61 5.82 -70.90 -12.97
N TRP A 62 5.89 -70.08 -11.92
CA TRP A 62 4.70 -69.53 -11.27
C TRP A 62 4.21 -68.20 -11.87
N GLN A 63 4.80 -67.66 -12.94
CA GLN A 63 4.44 -66.33 -13.49
C GLN A 63 2.96 -66.24 -13.87
N ASP A 64 2.38 -67.31 -14.43
CA ASP A 64 0.97 -67.36 -14.82
C ASP A 64 0.00 -67.12 -13.64
N PHE A 65 0.44 -67.37 -12.40
CA PHE A 65 -0.34 -67.13 -11.18
C PHE A 65 -0.23 -65.67 -10.67
N PHE A 66 0.80 -64.94 -11.09
CA PHE A 66 1.10 -63.57 -10.67
C PHE A 66 1.21 -62.66 -11.90
N PRO A 67 0.09 -62.25 -12.51
CA PRO A 67 0.12 -61.44 -13.71
C PRO A 67 0.82 -60.08 -13.48
N LEU A 68 1.40 -59.55 -14.55
CA LEU A 68 1.92 -58.18 -14.57
C LEU A 68 0.80 -57.17 -14.24
N PRO A 69 1.13 -56.03 -13.60
CA PRO A 69 0.14 -55.04 -13.24
C PRO A 69 -0.53 -54.44 -14.49
N ASP A 70 -1.86 -54.34 -14.45
CA ASP A 70 -2.67 -53.60 -15.41
C ASP A 70 -3.69 -52.71 -14.67
N GLU A 71 -4.41 -51.85 -15.40
CA GLU A 71 -5.39 -50.95 -14.80
C GLU A 71 -6.49 -51.69 -14.02
N GLY A 72 -6.90 -52.87 -14.48
CA GLY A 72 -7.95 -53.67 -13.85
C GLY A 72 -7.50 -54.23 -12.50
N LEU A 73 -6.30 -54.78 -12.43
CA LEU A 73 -5.69 -55.29 -11.20
C LEU A 73 -5.40 -54.19 -10.20
N LEU A 74 -4.92 -53.03 -10.66
CA LEU A 74 -4.63 -51.89 -9.80
C LEU A 74 -5.91 -51.29 -9.21
N ALA A 75 -7.03 -51.31 -9.94
CA ALA A 75 -8.34 -50.89 -9.42
C ALA A 75 -8.75 -51.72 -8.19
N LEU A 76 -8.35 -53.00 -8.12
CA LEU A 76 -8.61 -53.88 -6.98
C LEU A 76 -7.87 -53.49 -5.69
N PHE A 77 -7.01 -52.47 -5.70
CA PHE A 77 -6.36 -51.92 -4.50
C PHE A 77 -7.06 -50.67 -3.95
N GLY A 78 -7.93 -50.03 -4.74
CA GLY A 78 -8.70 -48.85 -4.34
C GLY A 78 -10.03 -49.22 -3.70
N ASP A 79 -11.11 -49.21 -4.49
CA ASP A 79 -12.46 -49.53 -4.03
C ASP A 79 -12.80 -51.00 -4.26
N LEU A 80 -13.31 -51.68 -3.23
CA LEU A 80 -13.77 -53.07 -3.31
C LEU A 80 -15.07 -53.22 -4.12
N ALA A 81 -15.78 -52.11 -4.39
CA ALA A 81 -17.03 -52.11 -5.15
C ALA A 81 -16.88 -52.60 -6.61
N GLY A 82 -15.66 -52.64 -7.14
CA GLY A 82 -15.35 -53.13 -8.50
C GLY A 82 -15.08 -54.65 -8.61
N ILE A 83 -15.11 -55.41 -7.50
CA ILE A 83 -14.88 -56.86 -7.54
C ILE A 83 -16.14 -57.55 -8.07
N ASP A 84 -16.13 -57.90 -9.36
CA ASP A 84 -17.24 -58.53 -10.07
C ASP A 84 -17.35 -60.06 -9.84
N GLY A 85 -16.61 -60.60 -8.87
CA GLY A 85 -16.57 -62.02 -8.55
C GLY A 85 -15.87 -62.89 -9.62
N LYS A 86 -15.26 -62.29 -10.64
CA LYS A 86 -14.54 -63.02 -11.71
C LYS A 86 -13.05 -63.17 -11.47
N THR A 87 -12.50 -62.49 -10.45
CA THR A 87 -11.11 -62.66 -10.03
C THR A 87 -10.88 -64.09 -9.55
N THR A 88 -9.81 -64.73 -10.03
CA THR A 88 -9.48 -66.09 -9.60
C THR A 88 -9.16 -66.14 -8.09
N PRO A 89 -9.53 -67.20 -7.36
CA PRO A 89 -9.36 -67.25 -5.90
C PRO A 89 -7.92 -67.04 -5.42
N ASN A 90 -6.93 -67.54 -6.16
CA ASN A 90 -5.50 -67.36 -5.84
C ASN A 90 -5.07 -65.89 -5.94
N LEU A 91 -5.50 -65.19 -6.98
CA LEU A 91 -5.19 -63.78 -7.18
C LEU A 91 -5.91 -62.91 -6.14
N ALA A 92 -7.17 -63.22 -5.82
CA ALA A 92 -7.91 -62.54 -4.76
C ALA A 92 -7.21 -62.68 -3.39
N LEU A 93 -6.72 -63.88 -3.06
CA LEU A 93 -5.94 -64.11 -1.84
C LEU A 93 -4.64 -63.30 -1.82
N PHE A 94 -3.93 -63.24 -2.95
CA PHE A 94 -2.70 -62.47 -3.06
C PHE A 94 -2.93 -60.95 -2.92
N ILE A 95 -3.99 -60.42 -3.54
CA ILE A 95 -4.39 -59.02 -3.39
C ILE A 95 -4.77 -58.72 -1.94
N ALA A 96 -5.50 -59.62 -1.27
CA ALA A 96 -5.82 -59.49 0.14
C ALA A 96 -4.55 -59.44 1.01
N PHE A 97 -3.56 -60.29 0.72
CA PHE A 97 -2.24 -60.24 1.35
C PHE A 97 -1.55 -58.89 1.13
N LEU A 98 -1.49 -58.39 -0.10
CA LEU A 98 -0.83 -57.11 -0.41
C LEU A 98 -1.54 -55.92 0.28
N ARG A 99 -2.87 -55.97 0.41
CA ARG A 99 -3.64 -54.98 1.17
C ARG A 99 -3.28 -55.00 2.66
N LEU A 100 -3.15 -56.18 3.25
CA LEU A 100 -2.70 -56.33 4.65
C LEU A 100 -1.25 -55.88 4.83
N PHE A 101 -0.38 -56.24 3.89
CA PHE A 101 1.02 -55.78 3.86
C PHE A 101 1.10 -54.25 3.82
N GLY A 102 0.21 -53.60 3.06
CA GLY A 102 0.12 -52.13 2.99
C GLY A 102 -0.12 -51.46 4.34
N GLN A 103 -0.78 -52.11 5.31
CA GLN A 103 -0.92 -51.57 6.66
C GLN A 103 0.42 -51.56 7.40
N GLY A 104 1.19 -52.66 7.33
CA GLY A 104 2.53 -52.72 7.91
C GLY A 104 3.50 -51.75 7.23
N GLN A 105 3.38 -51.57 5.92
CA GLN A 105 4.13 -50.57 5.17
C GLN A 105 3.78 -49.14 5.63
N ALA A 106 2.50 -48.84 5.87
CA ALA A 106 2.06 -47.55 6.38
C ALA A 106 2.65 -47.26 7.77
N ASP A 107 2.65 -48.25 8.66
CA ASP A 107 3.25 -48.13 9.99
C ASP A 107 4.77 -47.93 9.93
N LEU A 108 5.47 -48.67 9.06
CA LEU A 108 6.90 -48.50 8.83
C LEU A 108 7.22 -47.08 8.33
N ASN A 109 6.38 -46.55 7.44
CA ASN A 109 6.52 -45.20 6.90
C ASN A 109 6.22 -44.09 7.91
N LEU A 110 5.71 -44.40 9.11
CA LEU A 110 5.66 -43.44 10.22
C LEU A 110 7.00 -43.25 10.93
N PHE A 111 7.99 -44.12 10.69
CA PHE A 111 9.29 -44.05 11.35
C PHE A 111 9.98 -42.70 11.16
N THR A 112 9.98 -42.16 9.93
CA THR A 112 10.62 -40.88 9.58
C THR A 112 9.99 -39.72 10.33
N ALA A 113 8.66 -39.69 10.39
CA ALA A 113 7.89 -38.71 11.16
C ALA A 113 8.23 -38.76 12.66
N ARG A 114 8.23 -39.97 13.25
CA ARG A 114 8.54 -40.18 14.67
C ARG A 114 9.99 -39.85 15.01
N HIS A 115 10.93 -40.20 14.13
CA HIS A 115 12.34 -39.88 14.31
C HIS A 115 12.59 -38.37 14.28
N LEU A 116 11.97 -37.65 13.33
CA LEU A 116 12.05 -36.19 13.26
C LEU A 116 11.47 -35.57 14.53
N GLU A 117 10.29 -36.03 14.97
CA GLU A 117 9.67 -35.56 16.19
C GLU A 117 10.55 -35.80 17.42
N PHE A 118 11.11 -37.01 17.57
CA PHE A 118 12.04 -37.35 18.64
C PHE A 118 13.29 -36.47 18.63
N TYR A 119 13.95 -36.32 17.48
CA TYR A 119 15.17 -35.53 17.38
C TYR A 119 14.92 -34.06 17.72
N TYR A 120 13.88 -33.44 17.16
CA TYR A 120 13.62 -32.03 17.41
C TYR A 120 13.02 -31.75 18.78
N LYS A 121 12.13 -32.61 19.30
CA LYS A 121 11.50 -32.36 20.61
C LYS A 121 12.31 -32.89 21.79
N GLU A 122 12.77 -34.13 21.72
CA GLU A 122 13.40 -34.80 22.88
C GLU A 122 14.91 -34.57 22.92
N VAL A 123 15.61 -34.62 21.78
CA VAL A 123 17.07 -34.42 21.74
C VAL A 123 17.43 -32.93 21.75
N LEU A 124 16.81 -32.13 20.88
CA LEU A 124 17.07 -30.70 20.78
C LEU A 124 16.23 -29.84 21.74
N GLY A 125 15.17 -30.40 22.35
CA GLY A 125 14.33 -29.65 23.28
C GLY A 125 13.51 -28.53 22.62
N LEU A 126 13.23 -28.60 21.31
CA LEU A 126 12.47 -27.55 20.64
C LEU A 126 11.00 -27.60 21.04
N GLU A 127 10.53 -26.50 21.62
CA GLU A 127 9.12 -26.32 21.94
C GLU A 127 8.35 -25.69 20.77
N ARG A 128 7.10 -26.14 20.59
CA ARG A 128 6.19 -25.48 19.66
C ARG A 128 5.87 -24.09 20.19
N ARG A 129 5.97 -23.08 19.32
CA ARG A 129 5.55 -21.73 19.69
C ARG A 129 4.10 -21.75 20.17
N PRO A 130 3.79 -21.04 21.27
CA PRO A 130 2.43 -20.94 21.75
C PRO A 130 1.54 -20.28 20.69
N ARG A 131 0.24 -20.55 20.76
CA ARG A 131 -0.73 -19.84 19.93
C ARG A 131 -0.72 -18.37 20.32
N GLN A 132 -0.51 -17.49 19.35
CA GLN A 132 -0.64 -16.05 19.54
C GLN A 132 -2.08 -15.64 19.23
N ALA A 133 -2.71 -14.91 20.15
CA ALA A 133 -4.01 -14.33 19.91
C ALA A 133 -3.92 -13.29 18.78
N ASP A 134 -4.93 -13.26 17.93
CA ASP A 134 -5.09 -12.27 16.88
C ASP A 134 -5.51 -10.91 17.46
N ARG A 135 -5.24 -9.86 16.70
CA ARG A 135 -5.57 -8.47 17.05
C ARG A 135 -6.33 -7.85 15.90
N VAL A 136 -7.33 -7.03 16.22
CA VAL A 136 -8.17 -6.33 15.25
C VAL A 136 -8.33 -4.87 15.67
N PHE A 137 -8.51 -3.99 14.69
CA PHE A 137 -8.93 -2.62 14.94
C PHE A 137 -10.46 -2.56 15.02
N VAL A 138 -10.97 -1.82 16.00
CA VAL A 138 -12.40 -1.63 16.21
C VAL A 138 -12.67 -0.12 16.24
N VAL A 139 -13.67 0.31 15.49
CA VAL A 139 -14.16 1.69 15.50
C VAL A 139 -15.40 1.74 16.38
N PHE A 140 -15.45 2.71 17.30
CA PHE A 140 -16.59 2.92 18.18
C PHE A 140 -17.36 4.16 17.75
N GLU A 141 -18.68 4.04 17.66
CA GLU A 141 -19.58 5.16 17.47
C GLU A 141 -20.38 5.42 18.75
N LEU A 142 -20.47 6.68 19.15
CA LEU A 142 -21.30 7.07 20.28
C LEU A 142 -22.78 7.06 19.91
N ALA A 143 -23.61 6.62 20.86
CA ALA A 143 -25.04 6.86 20.80
C ALA A 143 -25.34 8.36 20.81
N LYS A 144 -26.40 8.78 20.08
CA LYS A 144 -26.75 10.20 19.85
C LYS A 144 -26.82 11.08 21.11
N ASN A 145 -27.20 10.50 22.24
CA ASN A 145 -27.43 11.20 23.51
C ASN A 145 -26.20 11.30 24.41
N LEU A 146 -25.06 10.73 24.03
CA LEU A 146 -23.83 10.76 24.81
C LEU A 146 -22.85 11.79 24.24
N ALA A 147 -22.23 12.60 25.12
CA ALA A 147 -21.15 13.49 24.75
C ALA A 147 -19.81 12.74 24.68
N GLU A 148 -19.59 11.85 25.64
CA GLU A 148 -18.42 11.01 25.75
C GLU A 148 -18.74 9.70 26.48
N HIS A 149 -17.92 8.67 26.29
CA HIS A 149 -18.00 7.41 27.02
C HIS A 149 -16.61 6.77 27.20
N ARG A 150 -16.32 6.31 28.40
CA ARG A 150 -15.05 5.64 28.74
C ARG A 150 -15.18 4.13 28.58
N ILE A 151 -14.30 3.55 27.77
CA ILE A 151 -14.14 2.10 27.61
C ILE A 151 -12.87 1.69 28.36
N ILE A 152 -13.05 0.88 29.40
CA ILE A 152 -11.94 0.38 30.22
C ILE A 152 -11.14 -0.66 29.43
N GLY A 153 -9.82 -0.72 29.66
CA GLY A 153 -8.99 -1.81 29.11
C GLY A 153 -9.48 -3.19 29.60
N GLY A 154 -9.48 -4.18 28.72
CA GLY A 154 -10.01 -5.52 29.00
C GLY A 154 -11.52 -5.67 28.78
N THR A 155 -12.21 -4.63 28.30
CA THR A 155 -13.63 -4.71 27.95
C THR A 155 -13.83 -5.75 26.84
N LEU A 156 -14.73 -6.71 27.07
CA LEU A 156 -15.00 -7.79 26.13
C LEU A 156 -15.94 -7.33 25.01
N LEU A 157 -15.53 -7.56 23.78
CA LEU A 157 -16.26 -7.28 22.55
C LEU A 157 -16.66 -8.61 21.90
N ASP A 158 -17.91 -8.72 21.49
CA ASP A 158 -18.42 -9.90 20.78
C ASP A 158 -17.98 -9.87 19.31
N ALA A 159 -17.48 -11.00 18.81
CA ALA A 159 -17.07 -11.20 17.43
C ALA A 159 -17.76 -12.41 16.79
N GLY A 160 -18.93 -12.79 17.30
CA GLY A 160 -19.73 -13.88 16.75
C GLY A 160 -19.17 -15.25 17.10
N LYS A 161 -19.32 -16.21 16.19
CA LYS A 161 -18.88 -17.61 16.41
C LYS A 161 -17.80 -17.99 15.42
N ASP A 162 -16.88 -18.86 15.83
CA ASP A 162 -15.89 -19.47 14.94
C ASP A 162 -16.51 -20.59 14.07
N ALA A 163 -15.68 -21.17 13.20
CA ALA A 163 -16.08 -22.27 12.31
C ALA A 163 -16.55 -23.54 13.07
N SER A 164 -16.22 -23.67 14.35
CA SER A 164 -16.68 -24.75 15.22
C SER A 164 -17.93 -24.40 16.03
N GLY A 165 -18.50 -23.21 15.83
CA GLY A 165 -19.70 -22.73 16.53
C GLY A 165 -19.43 -22.16 17.92
N LYS A 166 -18.17 -22.01 18.33
CA LYS A 166 -17.79 -21.46 19.64
C LYS A 166 -17.76 -19.93 19.60
N PRO A 167 -18.27 -19.22 20.63
CA PRO A 167 -18.25 -17.76 20.65
C PRO A 167 -16.81 -17.22 20.70
N ARG A 168 -16.55 -16.20 19.88
CA ARG A 168 -15.29 -15.46 19.82
C ARG A 168 -15.47 -14.12 20.52
N ARG A 169 -14.52 -13.78 21.40
CA ARG A 169 -14.50 -12.50 22.10
C ARG A 169 -13.12 -11.89 21.98
N TYR A 170 -13.07 -10.58 21.75
CA TYR A 170 -11.85 -9.80 21.86
C TYR A 170 -11.92 -8.94 23.12
N ALA A 171 -10.76 -8.55 23.63
CA ALA A 171 -10.66 -7.61 24.74
C ALA A 171 -9.99 -6.34 24.24
N THR A 172 -10.46 -5.18 24.68
CA THR A 172 -9.77 -3.91 24.41
C THR A 172 -8.38 -3.94 25.06
N GLU A 173 -7.33 -3.57 24.32
CA GLU A 173 -5.96 -3.58 24.87
C GLU A 173 -5.70 -2.43 25.83
N LYS A 174 -6.33 -1.29 25.56
CA LYS A 174 -6.13 -0.04 26.28
C LYS A 174 -7.47 0.57 26.64
N GLU A 175 -7.43 1.38 27.68
CA GLU A 175 -8.51 2.28 28.02
C GLU A 175 -8.57 3.43 27.01
N ILE A 176 -9.78 3.82 26.63
CA ILE A 176 -10.03 4.96 25.73
C ILE A 176 -11.31 5.69 26.13
N VAL A 177 -11.32 7.03 25.98
CA VAL A 177 -12.53 7.85 26.07
C VAL A 177 -12.96 8.21 24.66
N ILE A 178 -14.13 7.71 24.25
CA ILE A 178 -14.73 8.03 22.96
C ILE A 178 -15.53 9.32 23.11
N ASN A 179 -15.39 10.25 22.17
CA ASN A 179 -16.14 11.50 22.09
C ASN A 179 -16.73 11.66 20.68
N LYS A 180 -17.33 12.83 20.38
CA LYS A 180 -17.95 13.13 19.08
C LYS A 180 -16.97 13.57 17.98
N ALA A 181 -15.65 13.56 18.25
CA ALA A 181 -14.68 13.96 17.24
C ALA A 181 -14.62 12.92 16.11
N GLY A 182 -14.70 13.40 14.88
CA GLY A 182 -14.57 12.61 13.67
C GLY A 182 -13.62 13.30 12.69
N ILE A 183 -13.15 12.54 11.70
CA ILE A 183 -12.40 13.10 10.58
C ILE A 183 -13.41 13.76 9.63
N GLU A 184 -13.37 15.10 9.53
CA GLU A 184 -14.25 15.85 8.63
C GLU A 184 -13.75 15.85 7.19
N SER A 185 -12.45 16.00 6.98
CA SER A 185 -11.84 15.95 5.65
C SER A 185 -10.37 15.53 5.71
N LEU A 186 -9.91 14.88 4.64
CA LEU A 186 -8.51 14.55 4.41
C LEU A 186 -8.04 15.34 3.18
N LYS A 187 -6.95 16.09 3.33
CA LYS A 187 -6.37 16.92 2.26
C LYS A 187 -4.90 16.59 2.12
N SER A 188 -4.39 16.63 0.89
CA SER A 188 -2.97 16.39 0.63
C SER A 188 -2.41 17.43 -0.34
N ILE A 189 -1.13 17.74 -0.14
CA ILE A 189 -0.32 18.56 -1.04
C ILE A 189 0.93 17.74 -1.36
N PHE A 190 1.31 17.72 -2.64
CA PHE A 190 2.46 16.98 -3.12
C PHE A 190 3.30 17.88 -4.03
N VAL A 191 4.60 17.94 -3.76
CA VAL A 191 5.60 18.57 -4.62
C VAL A 191 6.21 17.45 -5.44
N ASP A 192 6.03 17.48 -6.77
CA ASP A 192 6.44 16.39 -7.66
C ASP A 192 7.85 16.60 -8.22
N PRO A 193 8.91 15.96 -7.68
CA PRO A 193 10.27 16.17 -8.16
C PRO A 193 10.49 15.64 -9.58
N ALA A 194 9.63 14.73 -10.05
CA ALA A 194 9.70 14.16 -11.39
C ALA A 194 9.01 15.03 -12.45
N ASP A 195 8.11 15.93 -12.04
CA ASP A 195 7.44 16.89 -12.92
C ASP A 195 7.86 18.33 -12.56
N GLU A 196 9.17 18.59 -12.63
CA GLU A 196 9.77 19.92 -12.42
C GLU A 196 9.37 20.58 -11.09
N PHE A 197 9.22 19.78 -10.03
CA PHE A 197 8.78 20.20 -8.70
C PHE A 197 7.36 20.78 -8.65
N LYS A 198 6.50 20.53 -9.65
CA LYS A 198 5.15 21.09 -9.65
C LYS A 198 4.36 20.71 -8.39
N LEU A 199 3.61 21.67 -7.86
CA LEU A 199 2.67 21.43 -6.77
C LEU A 199 1.35 20.87 -7.29
N TYR A 200 0.89 19.82 -6.61
CA TYR A 200 -0.42 19.24 -6.75
C TYR A 200 -1.14 19.19 -5.39
N ALA A 201 -2.46 19.27 -5.39
CA ALA A 201 -3.26 19.04 -4.19
C ALA A 201 -4.52 18.23 -4.48
N ALA A 202 -4.96 17.50 -3.46
CA ALA A 202 -6.27 16.88 -3.39
C ALA A 202 -7.06 17.53 -2.25
N ALA A 203 -8.21 18.12 -2.58
CA ALA A 203 -9.11 18.74 -1.61
C ALA A 203 -9.91 17.68 -0.82
N GLN A 204 -10.05 16.49 -1.40
CA GLN A 204 -10.54 15.29 -0.75
C GLN A 204 -9.61 14.13 -1.13
N ALA A 205 -8.58 13.90 -0.32
CA ALA A 205 -7.54 12.93 -0.61
C ALA A 205 -8.04 11.49 -0.63
N ASP A 206 -9.10 11.19 0.14
CA ASP A 206 -9.78 9.90 0.20
C ASP A 206 -10.83 9.73 -0.93
N SER A 207 -10.51 10.18 -2.13
CA SER A 207 -11.36 10.02 -3.31
C SER A 207 -10.56 9.58 -4.54
N ALA A 208 -11.25 9.07 -5.56
CA ALA A 208 -10.62 8.57 -6.78
C ALA A 208 -9.93 9.68 -7.61
N ASP A 209 -10.45 10.91 -7.52
CA ASP A 209 -10.08 12.07 -8.34
C ASP A 209 -9.46 13.24 -7.52
N GLY A 210 -9.32 13.08 -6.21
CA GLY A 210 -8.89 14.15 -5.29
C GLY A 210 -9.96 15.22 -4.99
N GLN A 211 -11.20 15.05 -5.47
CA GLN A 211 -12.31 16.01 -5.39
C GLN A 211 -13.62 15.42 -4.86
N GLY A 212 -13.63 14.15 -4.45
CA GLY A 212 -14.77 13.48 -3.85
C GLY A 212 -15.44 12.38 -4.68
N ALA A 213 -14.91 12.02 -5.85
CA ALA A 213 -15.42 10.87 -6.58
C ALA A 213 -15.23 9.55 -5.81
N PRO A 214 -16.25 8.66 -5.78
CA PRO A 214 -16.15 7.38 -5.11
C PRO A 214 -15.13 6.45 -5.81
N PHE A 215 -14.56 5.52 -5.05
CA PHE A 215 -13.73 4.45 -5.61
C PHE A 215 -14.59 3.35 -6.22
N ASP A 216 -14.17 2.78 -7.35
CA ASP A 216 -14.86 1.66 -8.02
C ASP A 216 -14.71 0.34 -7.24
N ASP A 217 -13.50 0.04 -6.74
CA ASP A 217 -13.20 -1.17 -5.95
C ASP A 217 -11.96 -0.94 -5.05
N ALA A 218 -12.04 -1.38 -3.79
CA ALA A 218 -10.98 -1.33 -2.76
C ALA A 218 -10.29 0.06 -2.61
N PRO A 219 -10.69 0.89 -1.62
CA PRO A 219 -10.25 2.28 -1.48
C PRO A 219 -8.79 2.37 -1.02
N LEU A 220 -7.87 2.30 -1.98
CA LEU A 220 -6.44 2.49 -1.78
C LEU A 220 -6.02 3.73 -2.57
N TRP A 221 -5.49 4.72 -1.85
CA TRP A 221 -4.96 5.95 -2.44
C TRP A 221 -3.64 6.35 -1.77
N PRO A 222 -2.79 7.14 -2.44
CA PRO A 222 -1.59 7.68 -1.82
C PRO A 222 -1.95 8.82 -0.85
N ALA A 223 -2.06 8.51 0.43
CA ALA A 223 -2.47 9.50 1.46
C ALA A 223 -1.58 10.76 1.52
N PHE A 224 -0.32 10.66 1.10
CA PHE A 224 0.64 11.77 1.05
C PHE A 224 0.90 12.30 -0.36
N GLY A 225 0.04 11.91 -1.32
CA GLY A 225 0.15 12.27 -2.73
C GLY A 225 1.12 11.41 -3.52
N GLU A 226 1.05 11.54 -4.84
CA GLU A 226 1.89 10.84 -5.81
C GLU A 226 2.17 11.72 -7.03
N SER A 227 3.20 11.36 -7.79
CA SER A 227 3.54 12.05 -9.04
C SER A 227 2.39 11.98 -10.03
N GLN A 228 1.98 13.13 -10.56
CA GLN A 228 0.86 13.22 -11.51
C GLN A 228 1.33 13.32 -12.96
N GLY A 229 2.56 13.78 -13.21
CA GLY A 229 3.07 14.04 -14.56
C GLY A 229 3.15 12.81 -15.46
N SER A 230 3.33 11.62 -14.86
CA SER A 230 3.45 10.33 -15.58
C SER A 230 2.17 9.50 -15.59
N LEU A 231 1.09 9.96 -14.92
CA LEU A 231 -0.16 9.21 -14.81
C LEU A 231 -1.09 9.47 -16.01
N PRO A 232 -1.79 8.44 -16.51
CA PRO A 232 -2.90 8.63 -17.44
C PRO A 232 -3.99 9.54 -16.85
N GLU A 233 -4.66 10.35 -17.66
CA GLU A 233 -5.71 11.29 -17.21
C GLU A 233 -6.77 10.65 -16.29
N GLY A 234 -7.25 9.44 -16.64
CA GLY A 234 -8.24 8.71 -15.83
C GLY A 234 -7.73 8.16 -14.50
N ARG A 235 -6.44 8.36 -14.16
CA ARG A 235 -5.82 7.89 -12.91
C ARG A 235 -5.20 9.04 -12.11
N LYS A 236 -5.29 10.27 -12.61
CA LYS A 236 -4.85 11.46 -11.86
C LYS A 236 -5.84 11.72 -10.74
N ASN A 237 -5.31 11.92 -9.55
CA ASN A 237 -6.06 12.09 -8.31
C ASN A 237 -5.65 13.36 -7.56
N MET A 238 -4.83 14.21 -8.18
CA MET A 238 -4.44 15.50 -7.64
C MET A 238 -4.41 16.54 -8.75
N MET A 239 -4.83 17.76 -8.43
CA MET A 239 -4.89 18.87 -9.39
C MET A 239 -3.67 19.77 -9.24
N PRO A 240 -3.13 20.33 -10.35
CA PRO A 240 -2.08 21.33 -10.26
C PRO A 240 -2.58 22.55 -9.48
N VAL A 241 -1.73 23.08 -8.60
CA VAL A 241 -2.08 24.18 -7.70
C VAL A 241 -1.30 25.43 -8.06
N SER A 242 -1.99 26.57 -8.10
CA SER A 242 -1.35 27.89 -8.09
C SER A 242 -1.00 28.25 -6.65
N LEU A 243 0.26 28.61 -6.41
CA LEU A 243 0.67 29.14 -5.12
C LEU A 243 0.29 30.62 -5.07
N GLY A 244 -0.21 31.10 -3.95
CA GLY A 244 -0.44 32.52 -3.73
C GLY A 244 -0.01 32.93 -2.33
N LEU A 245 0.28 34.21 -2.18
CA LEU A 245 0.57 34.83 -0.89
C LEU A 245 -0.47 35.90 -0.59
N ALA A 246 -0.86 36.01 0.68
CA ALA A 246 -1.84 36.98 1.15
C ALA A 246 -1.15 37.92 2.16
N VAL A 247 -1.12 39.22 1.86
CA VAL A 247 -0.59 40.25 2.76
C VAL A 247 -1.76 40.97 3.40
N ALA A 248 -1.82 40.92 4.73
CA ALA A 248 -2.81 41.61 5.54
C ALA A 248 -2.11 42.51 6.57
N GLY A 249 -2.63 43.71 6.80
CA GLY A 249 -2.11 44.60 7.82
C GLY A 249 -2.98 45.83 8.02
N PRO A 250 -2.99 46.46 9.21
CA PRO A 250 -3.83 47.63 9.48
C PRO A 250 -3.63 48.77 8.47
N ILE A 251 -2.42 48.93 7.95
CA ILE A 251 -2.09 49.95 6.95
C ILE A 251 -2.72 49.70 5.57
N LEU A 252 -3.12 48.45 5.30
CA LEU A 252 -3.87 48.08 4.10
C LEU A 252 -5.37 48.34 4.25
N HIS A 253 -5.87 48.68 5.45
CA HIS A 253 -7.28 49.05 5.66
C HIS A 253 -7.55 50.48 5.15
N MET A 254 -7.50 50.65 3.84
CA MET A 254 -7.66 51.93 3.17
C MET A 254 -9.15 52.20 2.94
N ALA A 255 -9.72 53.13 3.72
CA ALA A 255 -11.15 53.43 3.67
C ALA A 255 -11.56 54.32 2.48
N GLU A 256 -10.67 55.21 2.03
CA GLU A 256 -10.92 56.18 0.97
C GLU A 256 -9.63 56.77 0.37
N GLY A 257 -9.77 57.37 -0.81
CA GLY A 257 -8.70 58.07 -1.55
C GLY A 257 -7.98 57.22 -2.60
N GLN A 258 -7.36 57.89 -3.56
CA GLN A 258 -6.48 57.27 -4.55
C GLN A 258 -5.16 56.88 -3.87
N ARG A 259 -4.79 55.60 -3.91
CA ARG A 259 -3.50 55.14 -3.39
C ARG A 259 -2.74 54.36 -4.45
N SER A 260 -1.42 54.37 -4.32
CA SER A 260 -0.52 53.49 -5.07
C SER A 260 0.23 52.64 -4.05
N LEU A 261 0.23 51.34 -4.28
CA LEU A 261 0.93 50.38 -3.43
C LEU A 261 2.07 49.77 -4.22
N THR A 262 3.21 49.69 -3.57
CA THR A 262 4.41 49.03 -4.08
C THR A 262 4.69 47.84 -3.19
N VAL A 263 4.62 46.64 -3.73
CA VAL A 263 5.00 45.41 -3.02
C VAL A 263 6.33 44.95 -3.57
N ARG A 264 7.29 44.78 -2.67
CA ARG A 264 8.60 44.23 -2.97
C ARG A 264 8.62 42.78 -2.51
N ILE A 265 8.96 41.87 -3.42
CA ILE A 265 9.21 40.47 -3.10
C ILE A 265 10.68 40.22 -3.36
N ASP A 266 11.42 39.88 -2.30
CA ASP A 266 12.77 39.37 -2.41
C ASP A 266 12.65 37.85 -2.63
N SER A 267 13.21 37.34 -3.73
CA SER A 267 13.27 35.91 -3.98
C SER A 267 14.72 35.44 -3.89
N LEU A 268 14.93 34.22 -3.38
CA LEU A 268 16.23 33.56 -3.51
C LEU A 268 16.60 33.48 -5.00
N PRO A 269 17.90 33.54 -5.35
CA PRO A 269 18.35 33.60 -6.74
C PRO A 269 17.69 32.49 -7.56
N VAL A 270 16.85 32.91 -8.51
CA VAL A 270 16.33 32.04 -9.55
C VAL A 270 17.52 31.73 -10.46
N ASP A 271 17.69 30.47 -10.83
CA ASP A 271 18.77 29.99 -11.69
C ASP A 271 19.10 30.99 -12.82
N THR A 272 20.39 31.19 -13.06
CA THR A 272 20.94 32.21 -13.98
C THR A 272 20.50 32.07 -15.44
N ASP A 273 19.79 30.98 -15.77
CA ASP A 273 19.16 30.73 -17.07
C ASP A 273 17.77 31.35 -17.23
N THR A 274 17.28 32.12 -16.26
CA THR A 274 16.00 32.81 -16.38
C THR A 274 16.13 33.99 -17.37
N PRO A 275 15.47 33.96 -18.54
CA PRO A 275 15.66 35.01 -19.54
C PRO A 275 15.23 36.37 -18.97
N ALA A 276 16.06 37.39 -19.14
CA ALA A 276 15.74 38.79 -18.82
C ALA A 276 14.46 39.30 -19.52
N SER A 277 13.92 38.53 -20.48
CA SER A 277 12.69 38.79 -21.23
C SER A 277 11.42 38.15 -20.63
N ARG A 278 11.46 37.50 -19.46
CA ARG A 278 10.21 37.03 -18.82
C ARG A 278 9.31 38.21 -18.49
N ASN A 279 8.08 38.17 -18.99
CA ASN A 279 7.07 39.16 -18.65
C ASN A 279 6.53 38.88 -17.26
N TYR A 280 7.15 39.47 -16.24
CA TYR A 280 6.76 39.31 -14.83
C TYR A 280 5.31 39.72 -14.56
N ARG A 281 4.68 40.56 -15.40
CA ARG A 281 3.26 40.91 -15.27
C ARG A 281 2.33 39.74 -15.52
N GLN A 282 2.75 38.73 -16.29
CA GLN A 282 1.94 37.54 -16.59
C GLN A 282 2.14 36.41 -15.56
N LEU A 283 3.17 36.52 -14.71
CA LEU A 283 3.48 35.50 -13.71
C LEU A 283 2.64 35.64 -12.44
N PHE A 284 2.06 36.82 -12.21
CA PHE A 284 1.31 37.13 -11.01
C PHE A 284 -0.09 37.65 -11.33
N GLN A 285 -1.10 37.15 -10.61
CA GLN A 285 -2.42 37.78 -10.53
C GLN A 285 -2.55 38.49 -9.19
N VAL A 286 -2.96 39.75 -9.23
CA VAL A 286 -3.04 40.60 -8.04
C VAL A 286 -4.49 40.95 -7.77
N SER A 287 -4.97 40.58 -6.59
CA SER A 287 -6.34 40.85 -6.16
C SER A 287 -6.34 41.48 -4.77
N PHE A 288 -7.41 42.20 -4.43
CA PHE A 288 -7.61 42.77 -3.10
C PHE A 288 -9.01 42.45 -2.58
N THR A 289 -9.18 42.27 -1.28
CA THR A 289 -10.53 42.14 -0.70
C THR A 289 -11.18 43.51 -0.55
N GLY A 290 -12.50 43.60 -0.52
CA GLY A 290 -13.24 44.79 -0.11
C GLY A 290 -14.50 44.39 0.63
N ALA A 291 -15.38 45.35 0.93
CA ALA A 291 -16.64 45.10 1.63
C ALA A 291 -17.54 44.05 0.93
N GLU A 292 -17.45 43.93 -0.40
CA GLU A 292 -18.23 42.97 -1.21
C GLU A 292 -17.45 41.70 -1.58
N GLY A 293 -16.23 41.51 -1.06
CA GLY A 293 -15.38 40.35 -1.35
C GLY A 293 -14.16 40.68 -2.22
N TRP A 294 -13.60 39.68 -2.91
CA TRP A 294 -12.39 39.84 -3.71
C TRP A 294 -12.64 40.64 -5.00
N THR A 295 -11.75 41.59 -5.28
CA THR A 295 -11.73 42.43 -6.48
C THR A 295 -10.39 42.27 -7.20
N GLY A 296 -10.43 42.00 -8.51
CA GLY A 296 -9.25 41.74 -9.33
C GLY A 296 -9.58 40.94 -10.61
N PRO A 297 -8.59 40.53 -11.40
CA PRO A 297 -7.17 40.86 -11.24
C PRO A 297 -6.87 42.33 -11.61
N LEU A 298 -6.05 42.99 -10.79
CA LEU A 298 -5.56 44.34 -11.02
C LEU A 298 -4.46 44.36 -12.07
N ALA A 299 -4.45 45.42 -12.89
CA ALA A 299 -3.32 45.71 -13.77
C ALA A 299 -2.13 46.17 -12.92
N VAL A 300 -1.05 45.39 -12.92
CA VAL A 300 0.20 45.71 -12.24
C VAL A 300 1.33 45.94 -13.24
N ASP A 301 2.17 46.91 -12.92
CA ASP A 301 3.48 47.08 -13.50
C ASP A 301 4.49 46.29 -12.65
N ALA A 302 5.01 45.19 -13.20
CA ALA A 302 5.99 44.34 -12.54
C ALA A 302 7.34 44.49 -13.24
N ARG A 303 8.40 44.79 -12.48
CA ARG A 303 9.77 44.88 -13.00
C ARG A 303 10.77 44.21 -12.06
N LEU A 304 11.80 43.59 -12.65
CA LEU A 304 12.94 43.07 -11.92
C LEU A 304 13.89 44.23 -11.57
N LEU A 305 14.30 44.34 -10.32
CA LEU A 305 15.37 45.24 -9.91
C LEU A 305 16.71 44.50 -10.00
N THR A 306 17.63 45.00 -10.81
CA THR A 306 19.01 44.50 -10.88
C THR A 306 19.84 45.08 -9.73
N ASP A 307 20.93 44.40 -9.36
CA ASP A 307 21.79 44.73 -8.21
C ASP A 307 22.27 46.20 -8.15
N GLN A 308 22.31 46.92 -9.28
CA GLN A 308 22.68 48.34 -9.31
C GLN A 308 21.58 49.28 -8.77
N GLU A 309 20.33 48.82 -8.70
CA GLU A 309 19.20 49.52 -8.07
C GLU A 309 18.92 48.99 -6.65
N GLN A 310 19.70 48.02 -6.17
CA GLN A 310 19.57 47.45 -4.84
C GLN A 310 20.52 48.13 -3.85
N PHE A 311 19.99 48.66 -2.75
CA PHE A 311 20.77 48.86 -1.52
C PHE A 311 20.87 47.53 -0.73
N SER A 312 21.29 46.45 -1.39
CA SER A 312 21.41 45.11 -0.80
C SER A 312 22.81 44.54 -1.05
N THR A 313 23.46 44.05 0.01
CA THR A 313 24.79 43.44 0.00
C THR A 313 24.76 41.91 -0.15
N SER A 314 23.63 41.31 -0.51
CA SER A 314 23.51 39.86 -0.72
C SER A 314 22.82 39.62 -2.06
N GLY A 315 23.48 38.93 -3.00
CA GLY A 315 23.04 38.68 -4.39
C GLY A 315 21.71 37.93 -4.56
N ALA A 316 20.62 38.51 -4.04
CA ALA A 316 19.25 38.09 -4.18
C ALA A 316 18.59 38.92 -5.28
N GLN A 317 17.79 38.27 -6.14
CA GLN A 317 17.00 39.00 -7.13
C GLN A 317 15.73 39.55 -6.48
N THR A 318 15.43 40.82 -6.75
CA THR A 318 14.24 41.49 -6.20
C THR A 318 13.25 41.76 -7.32
N THR A 319 12.00 41.34 -7.15
CA THR A 319 10.90 41.75 -8.04
C THR A 319 10.04 42.78 -7.34
N VAL A 320 9.80 43.91 -8.01
CA VAL A 320 8.92 44.97 -7.51
C VAL A 320 7.66 45.05 -8.34
N PHE A 321 6.53 45.00 -7.65
CA PHE A 321 5.20 45.19 -8.20
C PHE A 321 4.72 46.58 -7.81
N ARG A 322 4.25 47.33 -8.80
CA ARG A 322 3.55 48.59 -8.62
C ARG A 322 2.21 48.50 -9.32
N THR A 323 1.13 49.01 -8.73
CA THR A 323 -0.13 49.12 -9.48
C THR A 323 0.06 50.06 -10.67
N ALA A 324 -0.40 49.66 -11.87
CA ALA A 324 -0.17 50.42 -13.10
C ALA A 324 -1.03 51.69 -13.19
N SER A 325 -2.06 51.80 -12.35
CA SER A 325 -2.92 52.96 -12.19
C SER A 325 -3.22 53.24 -10.72
N GLU A 326 -3.62 54.48 -10.41
CA GLU A 326 -4.23 54.81 -9.13
C GLU A 326 -5.53 53.99 -8.97
N VAL A 327 -5.67 53.31 -7.84
CA VAL A 327 -6.84 52.48 -7.55
C VAL A 327 -7.64 53.18 -6.46
N ASN A 328 -8.95 53.30 -6.66
CA ASN A 328 -9.86 53.78 -5.63
C ASN A 328 -10.20 52.62 -4.70
N PHE A 329 -9.83 52.75 -3.43
CA PHE A 329 -10.02 51.70 -2.43
C PHE A 329 -11.27 51.95 -1.58
N SER A 330 -11.99 50.88 -1.25
CA SER A 330 -13.07 50.85 -0.24
C SER A 330 -12.77 49.79 0.84
N GLN A 331 -13.34 49.97 2.04
CA GLN A 331 -12.89 49.35 3.30
C GLN A 331 -12.65 47.82 3.29
N GLY A 332 -11.53 47.44 3.91
CA GLY A 332 -11.15 46.07 4.33
C GLY A 332 -10.31 45.30 3.32
N GLN A 333 -8.98 45.24 3.48
CA GLN A 333 -8.09 44.82 2.38
C GLN A 333 -6.93 43.90 2.78
N ILE A 334 -7.03 42.65 2.33
CA ILE A 334 -5.93 41.69 2.13
C ILE A 334 -5.53 41.77 0.67
N ILE A 335 -4.23 41.85 0.37
CA ILE A 335 -3.70 41.80 -1.00
C ILE A 335 -3.20 40.39 -1.26
N VAL A 336 -3.74 39.73 -2.28
CA VAL A 336 -3.26 38.43 -2.73
C VAL A 336 -2.45 38.59 -4.00
N LEU A 337 -1.25 38.02 -3.99
CA LEU A 337 -0.42 37.83 -5.16
C LEU A 337 -0.41 36.32 -5.46
N GLU A 338 -1.18 35.88 -6.43
CA GLU A 338 -1.12 34.51 -6.94
C GLU A 338 0.01 34.42 -7.95
N THR A 339 0.85 33.40 -7.86
CA THR A 339 2.00 33.16 -8.73
C THR A 339 1.89 31.82 -9.43
N THR A 340 2.32 31.80 -10.69
CA THR A 340 2.64 30.55 -11.39
C THR A 340 3.97 30.02 -10.85
N GLN A 341 3.87 29.00 -9.99
CA GLN A 341 4.92 28.19 -9.36
C GLN A 341 6.38 28.65 -9.60
N LEU A 342 6.97 29.34 -8.62
CA LEU A 342 8.40 29.67 -8.56
C LEU A 342 9.08 28.73 -7.56
N ILE A 343 9.58 27.60 -8.03
CA ILE A 343 10.26 26.60 -7.21
C ILE A 343 11.70 26.50 -7.68
N ASN A 344 12.64 26.50 -6.73
CA ASN A 344 14.04 26.31 -7.07
C ASN A 344 14.23 24.86 -7.55
N ARG A 345 14.61 24.71 -8.82
CA ARG A 345 14.71 23.42 -9.53
C ARG A 345 15.80 22.49 -9.00
N ASP A 346 16.75 22.99 -8.24
CA ASP A 346 17.84 22.19 -7.67
C ASP A 346 17.54 21.70 -6.25
N THR A 347 16.73 22.46 -5.50
CA THR A 347 16.53 22.24 -4.05
C THR A 347 15.11 21.86 -3.68
N GLY A 348 14.13 22.05 -4.57
CA GLY A 348 12.72 21.82 -4.30
C GLY A 348 12.12 22.76 -3.24
N GLN A 349 12.85 23.78 -2.80
CA GLN A 349 12.37 24.74 -1.82
C GLN A 349 11.41 25.76 -2.48
N VAL A 350 10.27 25.98 -1.81
CA VAL A 350 9.35 27.08 -2.12
C VAL A 350 9.99 28.35 -1.56
N ASN A 351 10.51 29.19 -2.45
CA ASN A 351 11.37 30.31 -2.06
C ASN A 351 10.64 31.64 -2.21
N THR A 352 9.95 32.06 -1.16
CA THR A 352 9.44 33.43 -1.04
C THR A 352 9.76 33.96 0.35
N GLU A 353 10.70 34.90 0.46
CA GLU A 353 10.99 35.61 1.71
C GLU A 353 10.55 37.07 1.53
N LEU A 354 9.46 37.47 2.20
CA LEU A 354 8.83 38.77 1.95
C LEU A 354 9.38 39.82 2.92
N ARG A 355 10.26 40.70 2.45
CA ARG A 355 10.64 41.91 3.19
C ARG A 355 9.77 43.08 2.71
N THR A 356 8.77 43.43 3.52
CA THR A 356 7.91 44.59 3.24
C THR A 356 8.55 45.87 3.76
N VAL A 357 9.13 46.73 2.91
CA VAL A 357 9.20 48.19 3.14
C VAL A 357 9.39 48.92 1.81
N THR A 358 8.50 49.87 1.46
CA THR A 358 8.83 51.29 1.17
C THR A 358 7.55 52.04 0.79
N TYR A 359 7.16 52.99 1.64
CA TYR A 359 6.20 54.05 1.31
C TYR A 359 6.91 55.18 0.57
N ASN A 360 6.24 55.77 -0.43
CA ASN A 360 6.54 57.12 -0.84
C ASN A 360 5.33 58.01 -0.50
N LEU A 361 5.14 58.24 0.79
CA LEU A 361 4.47 59.45 1.26
C LEU A 361 5.60 60.39 1.61
N ASN A 362 5.62 61.56 0.98
CA ASN A 362 6.56 62.67 1.21
C ASN A 362 7.26 62.58 2.60
N ASN A 363 8.48 62.03 2.60
CA ASN A 363 9.51 62.19 3.62
C ASN A 363 9.31 61.63 5.06
N VAL A 364 8.77 60.42 5.28
CA VAL A 364 9.00 59.71 6.58
C VAL A 364 9.08 58.18 6.42
N PHE A 365 10.18 57.58 6.89
CA PHE A 365 10.40 56.12 6.99
C PHE A 365 9.96 55.59 8.36
N LEU A 366 9.09 54.57 8.41
CA LEU A 366 8.87 53.77 9.63
C LEU A 366 8.47 52.31 9.31
N GLY A 367 9.27 51.36 9.82
CA GLY A 367 8.85 50.06 10.38
C GLY A 367 8.66 48.85 9.44
N GLU A 368 9.44 47.79 9.69
CA GLU A 368 9.29 46.43 9.14
C GLU A 368 8.18 45.66 9.87
N SER A 369 7.42 44.82 9.16
CA SER A 369 6.55 43.80 9.76
C SER A 369 6.70 42.48 9.03
N PHE A 370 7.06 41.44 9.78
CA PHE A 370 7.21 40.06 9.32
C PHE A 370 5.91 39.29 9.54
N ILE A 371 5.45 38.55 8.53
CA ILE A 371 4.47 37.48 8.70
C ILE A 371 4.99 36.29 7.90
N ASN A 372 5.28 35.19 8.59
CA ASN A 372 5.64 33.89 8.04
C ASN A 372 4.37 33.03 8.10
N THR A 373 3.95 32.45 6.97
CA THR A 373 2.84 31.47 6.91
C THR A 373 3.33 30.20 6.24
#